data_AF-A0A352GHQ9-F1
#
_entry.id   AF-A0A352GHQ9-F1
#
_cell.length_a   1.000
_cell.length_b   1.000
_cell.length_c   1.000
_cell.angle_alpha   90.00
_cell.angle_beta   90.00
_cell.angle_gamma   90.00
#
_symmetry.space_group_name_H-M   'P 1'
#
loop_
_entity.id
_entity.type
_entity.pdbx_description
1 polymer ?
#
loop_
_entity_poly.entity_id
_entity_poly.type
_entity_poly.pdbx_seq_one_letter_code
_entity_poly.pdbx_strand_id
1 'polypeptide(L)'
;MTACRLTTAAVILVLGAMIAVTGPARAADGRIGVELNKLEPLASACRAYLVLTNKAGMAFRDLKLDLVIFDTDGIVVRRVAVQGGPIPDGKTSLKVFDIDGVQCAKIGRFLLNGVMTCEAEDDKRDGCVGLIDTSSRAPVALIK
;
A
#
# COMPACT_ATOMS: atom_id res chain seq x y z
N MET A 1 -22.64 43.91 -72.47
CA MET A 1 -21.49 43.09 -72.93
C MET A 1 -20.76 42.59 -71.69
N THR A 2 -20.66 41.25 -71.54
CA THR A 2 -19.62 40.49 -70.80
C THR A 2 -19.19 40.99 -69.41
N ALA A 3 -19.67 40.40 -68.31
CA ALA A 3 -19.21 39.17 -67.64
C ALA A 3 -17.94 39.34 -66.78
N CYS A 4 -18.01 39.03 -65.47
CA CYS A 4 -17.05 38.18 -64.76
C CYS A 4 -17.54 37.89 -63.33
N ARG A 5 -17.82 36.62 -63.01
CA ARG A 5 -18.05 36.14 -61.64
C ARG A 5 -16.70 35.72 -61.07
N LEU A 6 -16.36 36.16 -59.85
CA LEU A 6 -15.35 35.48 -59.04
C LEU A 6 -15.92 35.17 -57.65
N THR A 7 -16.06 33.88 -57.42
CA THR A 7 -16.29 33.18 -56.16
C THR A 7 -15.08 33.33 -55.23
N THR A 8 -15.29 33.69 -53.97
CA THR A 8 -14.25 33.63 -52.93
C THR A 8 -14.67 32.65 -51.85
N ALA A 9 -13.85 31.61 -51.66
CA ALA A 9 -14.07 30.47 -50.79
C ALA A 9 -14.09 30.87 -49.31
N ALA A 10 -15.06 30.35 -48.56
CA ALA A 10 -15.11 30.46 -47.11
C ALA A 10 -14.08 29.50 -46.48
N VAL A 11 -13.00 30.04 -45.92
CA VAL A 11 -12.04 29.29 -45.12
C VAL A 11 -12.63 29.12 -43.72
N ILE A 12 -13.15 27.92 -43.42
CA ILE A 12 -13.63 27.56 -42.10
C ILE A 12 -12.43 27.07 -41.28
N LEU A 13 -11.95 27.90 -40.37
CA LEU A 13 -10.89 27.58 -39.41
C LEU A 13 -11.48 26.64 -38.33
N VAL A 14 -11.26 25.33 -38.45
CA VAL A 14 -11.66 24.35 -37.44
C VAL A 14 -10.70 24.46 -36.26
N LEU A 15 -11.12 25.16 -35.21
CA LEU A 15 -10.42 25.25 -33.94
C LEU A 15 -10.66 23.94 -33.16
N GLY A 16 -9.78 22.96 -33.36
CA GLY A 16 -9.81 21.70 -32.63
C GLY A 16 -9.56 21.91 -31.15
N ALA A 17 -10.62 21.79 -30.34
CA ALA A 17 -10.53 21.79 -28.89
C ALA A 17 -9.80 20.51 -28.41
N MET A 18 -8.51 20.63 -28.08
CA MET A 18 -7.80 19.61 -27.33
C MET A 18 -8.34 19.59 -25.90
N ILE A 19 -9.26 18.68 -25.62
CA ILE A 19 -9.68 18.37 -24.25
C ILE A 19 -8.54 17.54 -23.64
N ALA A 20 -7.66 18.20 -22.88
CA ALA A 20 -6.67 17.52 -22.05
C ALA A 20 -7.42 16.72 -20.96
N VAL A 21 -7.52 15.40 -21.15
CA VAL A 21 -8.00 14.47 -20.12
C VAL A 21 -6.95 14.44 -19.02
N THR A 22 -7.13 15.27 -18.00
CA THR A 22 -6.42 15.14 -16.73
C THR A 22 -7.01 13.94 -15.99
N GLY A 23 -6.30 12.81 -16.03
CA GLY A 23 -6.63 11.66 -15.19
C GLY A 23 -6.53 12.03 -13.70
N PRO A 24 -7.23 11.33 -12.80
CA PRO A 24 -7.19 11.66 -11.38
C PRO A 24 -5.77 11.44 -10.86
N ALA A 25 -5.10 12.53 -10.48
CA ALA A 25 -3.90 12.45 -9.66
C ALA A 25 -4.32 11.85 -8.31
N ARG A 26 -3.92 10.60 -8.04
CA ARG A 26 -4.09 10.04 -6.70
C ARG A 26 -3.16 10.83 -5.77
N ALA A 27 -3.74 11.66 -4.91
CA ALA A 27 -2.98 12.38 -3.90
C ALA A 27 -2.21 11.35 -3.04
N ALA A 28 -0.89 11.49 -2.99
CA ALA A 28 -0.08 10.84 -1.99
C ALA A 28 -0.53 11.37 -0.63
N ASP A 29 -1.07 10.50 0.23
CA ASP A 29 -1.35 10.83 1.63
C ASP A 29 -0.06 10.82 2.47
N GLY A 30 1.07 10.45 1.86
CA GLY A 30 2.38 10.39 2.50
C GLY A 30 2.54 9.15 3.38
N ARG A 31 1.73 8.11 3.17
CA ARG A 31 1.63 6.95 4.06
C ARG A 31 1.80 5.61 3.33
N ILE A 32 2.15 4.60 4.11
CA ILE A 32 2.08 3.19 3.73
C ILE A 32 1.00 2.55 4.57
N GLY A 33 -0.08 2.12 3.93
CA GLY A 33 -1.12 1.33 4.59
C GLY A 33 -0.63 -0.10 4.79
N VAL A 34 -0.77 -0.63 6.00
CA VAL A 34 -0.54 -2.04 6.34
C VAL A 34 -1.85 -2.60 6.90
N GLU A 35 -2.54 -3.39 6.09
CA GLU A 35 -3.82 -4.00 6.46
C GLU A 35 -3.61 -5.48 6.80
N LEU A 36 -4.02 -5.90 8.00
CA LEU A 36 -4.22 -7.32 8.29
C LEU A 36 -5.52 -7.80 7.63
N ASN A 37 -5.38 -8.52 6.52
CA ASN A 37 -6.52 -8.84 5.66
C ASN A 37 -7.21 -10.14 6.04
N LYS A 38 -6.44 -11.21 6.30
CA LYS A 38 -6.95 -12.56 6.57
C LYS A 38 -6.03 -13.30 7.54
N LEU A 39 -6.64 -14.12 8.40
CA LEU A 39 -5.99 -15.21 9.12
C LEU A 39 -6.56 -16.54 8.64
N GLU A 40 -5.69 -17.50 8.36
CA GLU A 40 -6.07 -18.82 7.86
C GLU A 40 -5.47 -19.93 8.73
N PRO A 41 -6.30 -20.76 9.36
CA PRO A 41 -5.82 -21.87 10.18
C PRO A 41 -5.05 -22.89 9.33
N LEU A 42 -3.88 -23.32 9.81
CA LEU A 42 -3.14 -24.47 9.33
C LEU A 42 -3.09 -25.55 10.43
N ALA A 43 -2.49 -26.71 10.15
CA ALA A 43 -2.44 -27.83 11.09
C ALA A 43 -1.72 -27.47 12.41
N SER A 44 -0.58 -26.78 12.32
CA SER A 44 0.26 -26.40 13.47
C SER A 44 0.73 -24.94 13.43
N ALA A 45 0.01 -24.10 12.70
CA ALA A 45 0.36 -22.69 12.48
C ALA A 45 -0.88 -21.85 12.16
N CYS A 46 -0.71 -20.53 12.18
CA CYS A 46 -1.67 -19.58 11.64
C CYS A 46 -1.03 -18.82 10.49
N ARG A 47 -1.63 -18.85 9.30
CA ARG A 47 -1.18 -18.05 8.17
C ARG A 47 -1.81 -16.67 8.20
N ALA A 48 -0.98 -15.63 8.16
CA ALA A 48 -1.40 -14.25 8.12
C ALA A 48 -1.17 -13.63 6.73
N TYR A 49 -2.13 -12.82 6.29
CA TYR A 49 -2.10 -12.10 5.03
C TYR A 49 -2.11 -10.60 5.31
N LEU A 50 -1.05 -9.89 4.90
CA LEU A 50 -0.96 -8.45 4.97
C LEU A 50 -1.06 -7.83 3.58
N VAL A 51 -1.90 -6.83 3.42
CA VAL A 51 -1.94 -5.99 2.23
C VAL A 51 -1.19 -4.70 2.55
N LEU A 52 -0.13 -4.43 1.81
CA LEU A 52 0.63 -3.19 1.88
C LEU A 52 0.23 -2.31 0.70
N THR A 53 -0.06 -1.04 0.95
CA THR A 53 -0.32 -0.04 -0.09
C THR A 53 0.59 1.14 0.12
N ASN A 54 1.50 1.37 -0.82
CA ASN A 54 2.41 2.51 -0.77
C ASN A 54 1.78 3.71 -1.47
N LYS A 55 1.55 4.79 -0.72
CA LYS A 55 1.12 6.11 -1.19
C LYS A 55 2.00 7.20 -0.60
N ALA A 56 3.24 6.85 -0.25
CA ALA A 56 4.19 7.77 0.34
C ALA A 56 4.76 8.77 -0.69
N GLY A 57 4.49 8.59 -1.98
CA GLY A 57 5.06 9.39 -3.06
C GLY A 57 6.50 9.00 -3.40
N MET A 58 6.95 7.83 -2.92
CA MET A 58 8.30 7.31 -3.14
C MET A 58 8.32 5.79 -3.02
N ALA A 59 9.27 5.13 -3.68
CA ALA A 59 9.44 3.69 -3.59
C ALA A 59 10.36 3.30 -2.42
N PHE A 60 10.11 2.11 -1.85
CA PHE A 60 10.94 1.51 -0.81
C PHE A 60 11.57 0.23 -1.34
N ARG A 61 12.90 0.17 -1.38
CA ARG A 61 13.66 -1.00 -1.83
C ARG A 61 13.72 -2.08 -0.76
N ASP A 62 13.88 -1.66 0.50
CA ASP A 62 13.75 -2.54 1.66
C ASP A 62 12.84 -1.91 2.71
N LEU A 63 11.86 -2.68 3.17
CA LEU A 63 10.94 -2.31 4.23
C LEU A 63 10.65 -3.56 5.04
N LYS A 64 11.19 -3.64 6.26
CA LYS A 64 11.01 -4.79 7.14
C LYS A 64 10.23 -4.38 8.37
N LEU A 65 9.02 -4.92 8.51
CA LEU A 65 8.11 -4.60 9.61
C LEU A 65 8.41 -5.50 10.81
N ASP A 66 8.36 -4.94 12.01
CA ASP A 66 8.48 -5.69 13.27
C ASP A 66 7.10 -5.87 13.89
N LEU A 67 6.55 -7.08 13.80
CA LEU A 67 5.24 -7.40 14.33
C LEU A 67 5.35 -8.21 15.61
N VAL A 68 4.53 -7.85 16.60
CA VAL A 68 4.33 -8.61 17.83
C VAL A 68 2.91 -9.15 17.83
N ILE A 69 2.78 -10.44 18.14
CA ILE A 69 1.51 -11.15 18.17
C ILE A 69 1.22 -11.48 19.62
N PHE A 70 0.04 -11.07 20.07
CA PHE A 70 -0.45 -11.35 21.40
C PHE A 70 -1.56 -12.40 21.33
N ASP A 71 -1.63 -13.25 22.34
CA ASP A 71 -2.78 -14.12 22.52
C ASP A 71 -4.02 -13.37 23.03
N THR A 72 -5.10 -14.13 23.28
CA THR A 72 -6.36 -13.61 23.80
C THR A 72 -6.27 -13.07 25.22
N ASP A 73 -5.26 -13.47 25.99
CA ASP A 73 -4.98 -12.97 27.35
C ASP A 73 -4.09 -11.72 27.31
N GLY A 74 -3.64 -11.33 26.12
CA GLY A 74 -2.80 -10.16 25.88
C GLY A 74 -1.32 -10.40 26.17
N ILE A 75 -0.87 -11.66 26.21
CA ILE A 75 0.52 -12.08 26.38
C ILE A 75 1.19 -12.25 25.02
N VAL A 76 2.45 -11.84 24.90
CA VAL A 76 3.23 -12.01 23.67
C VAL A 76 3.50 -13.49 23.43
N VAL A 77 3.04 -14.01 22.29
CA VAL A 77 3.29 -15.40 21.88
C VAL A 77 4.34 -15.51 20.77
N ARG A 78 4.43 -14.48 19.91
CA ARG A 78 5.41 -14.42 18.82
C ARG A 78 5.81 -12.97 18.50
N ARG A 79 7.03 -12.83 17.99
CA ARG A 79 7.52 -11.62 17.32
C ARG A 79 8.08 -12.04 15.96
N VAL A 80 7.67 -11.35 14.90
CA VAL A 80 7.96 -11.74 13.52
C VAL A 80 8.44 -10.51 12.76
N ALA A 81 9.57 -10.66 12.08
CA ALA A 81 10.05 -9.67 11.12
C ALA A 81 9.48 -9.98 9.74
N VAL A 82 8.56 -9.15 9.24
CA VAL A 82 7.88 -9.37 7.96
C VAL A 82 8.52 -8.53 6.86
N GLN A 83 8.91 -9.18 5.77
CA GLN A 83 9.46 -8.50 4.59
C GLN A 83 8.34 -7.84 3.78
N GLY A 84 8.17 -6.53 3.95
CA GLY A 84 7.20 -5.69 3.25
C GLY A 84 7.72 -5.17 1.90
N GLY A 85 8.99 -4.80 1.83
CA GLY A 85 9.65 -4.33 0.60
C GLY A 85 10.17 -5.48 -0.28
N PRO A 86 10.52 -5.21 -1.55
CA PRO A 86 10.39 -3.93 -2.23
C PRO A 86 8.93 -3.57 -2.53
N ILE A 87 8.59 -2.28 -2.46
CA ILE A 87 7.26 -1.76 -2.79
C ILE A 87 7.38 -0.41 -3.53
N PRO A 88 7.17 -0.38 -4.86
CA PRO A 88 7.15 0.85 -5.64
C PRO A 88 6.11 1.84 -5.16
N ASP A 89 6.27 3.12 -5.52
CA ASP A 89 5.23 4.12 -5.26
C ASP A 89 3.92 3.75 -5.96
N GLY A 90 2.79 4.04 -5.30
CA GLY A 90 1.45 3.70 -5.77
C GLY A 90 1.12 2.20 -5.81
N LYS A 91 2.05 1.30 -5.44
CA LYS A 91 1.85 -0.15 -5.53
C LYS A 91 1.09 -0.70 -4.32
N THR A 92 0.19 -1.63 -4.59
CA THR A 92 -0.35 -2.56 -3.59
C THR A 92 0.33 -3.92 -3.72
N SER A 93 0.75 -4.49 -2.59
CA SER A 93 1.42 -5.80 -2.50
C SER A 93 0.79 -6.65 -1.42
N LEU A 94 0.70 -7.97 -1.65
CA LEU A 94 0.25 -8.94 -0.66
C LEU A 94 1.48 -9.64 -0.08
N LYS A 95 1.56 -9.72 1.24
CA LYS A 95 2.56 -10.48 1.98
C LYS A 95 1.88 -11.56 2.80
N VAL A 96 2.43 -12.76 2.75
CA VAL A 96 1.88 -13.93 3.43
C VAL A 96 2.99 -14.56 4.24
N PHE A 97 2.72 -14.87 5.50
CA PHE A 97 3.66 -15.55 6.38
C PHE A 97 2.92 -16.43 7.38
N ASP A 98 3.61 -17.47 7.84
CA ASP A 98 3.07 -18.44 8.80
C ASP A 98 3.60 -18.14 10.21
N ILE A 99 2.73 -18.30 11.20
CA ILE A 99 3.02 -18.13 12.62
C ILE A 99 3.07 -19.52 13.25
N ASP A 100 4.25 -20.09 13.29
CA ASP A 100 4.43 -21.48 13.72
C ASP A 100 4.14 -21.68 15.22
N GLY A 101 3.39 -22.74 15.52
CA GLY A 101 3.02 -23.13 16.86
C GLY A 101 1.89 -22.30 17.49
N VAL A 102 1.22 -21.43 16.70
CA VAL A 102 0.10 -20.62 17.17
C VAL A 102 -1.13 -20.89 16.32
N GLN A 103 -2.20 -21.37 16.93
CA GLN A 103 -3.49 -21.52 16.24
C GLN A 103 -4.15 -20.15 16.07
N CYS A 104 -4.78 -19.88 14.91
CA CYS A 104 -5.39 -18.56 14.66
C CYS A 104 -6.42 -18.16 15.72
N ALA A 105 -7.19 -19.11 16.25
CA ALA A 105 -8.19 -18.87 17.29
C ALA A 105 -7.60 -18.42 18.64
N LYS A 106 -6.27 -18.54 18.82
CA LYS A 106 -5.56 -18.09 20.02
C LYS A 106 -4.95 -16.70 19.86
N ILE A 107 -5.02 -16.08 18.68
CA ILE A 107 -4.48 -14.74 18.45
C ILE A 107 -5.51 -13.71 18.89
N GLY A 108 -5.11 -12.80 19.79
CA GLY A 108 -5.95 -11.69 20.26
C GLY A 108 -5.73 -10.41 19.45
N ARG A 109 -4.48 -10.07 19.14
CA ARG A 109 -4.13 -8.89 18.32
C ARG A 109 -2.72 -8.97 17.74
N PHE A 110 -2.49 -8.14 16.73
CA PHE A 110 -1.17 -7.82 16.22
C PHE A 110 -0.80 -6.39 16.61
N LEU A 111 0.49 -6.16 16.86
CA LEU A 111 1.09 -4.85 17.08
C LEU A 111 2.21 -4.66 16.06
N LEU A 112 2.16 -3.59 15.29
CA LEU A 112 3.31 -3.07 14.58
C LEU A 112 4.22 -2.36 15.60
N ASN A 113 5.17 -3.11 16.16
CA ASN A 113 6.09 -2.58 17.17
C ASN A 113 7.11 -1.61 16.56
N GLY A 114 7.44 -1.79 15.28
CA GLY A 114 8.36 -0.88 14.60
C GLY A 114 8.63 -1.26 13.15
N VAL A 115 9.65 -0.60 12.59
CA VAL A 115 10.21 -0.88 11.26
C VAL A 115 11.70 -1.13 11.45
N MET A 116 12.16 -2.35 11.17
CA MET A 116 13.55 -2.78 11.36
C MET A 116 14.48 -2.25 10.27
N THR A 117 14.00 -2.24 9.02
CA THR A 117 14.71 -1.67 7.88
C THR A 117 13.76 -0.78 7.11
N CYS A 118 14.24 0.40 6.71
CA CYS A 118 13.50 1.34 5.88
C CYS A 118 14.45 2.05 4.93
N GLU A 119 14.56 1.51 3.73
CA GLU A 119 15.41 2.04 2.67
C GLU A 119 14.54 2.51 1.52
N ALA A 120 14.44 3.83 1.44
CA ALA A 120 13.93 4.51 0.26
C ALA A 120 14.93 4.37 -0.90
N GLU A 121 14.45 4.71 -2.10
CA GLU A 121 15.18 4.62 -3.37
C GLU A 121 16.68 4.89 -3.32
N ASP A 122 17.23 5.79 -2.50
CA ASP A 122 18.70 5.91 -2.39
C ASP A 122 19.23 6.12 -0.95
N ASP A 123 18.36 6.27 0.05
CA ASP A 123 18.77 6.61 1.41
C ASP A 123 18.04 5.81 2.49
N LYS A 124 18.76 5.57 3.60
CA LYS A 124 18.13 5.14 4.85
C LYS A 124 17.23 6.26 5.36
N ARG A 125 16.02 5.90 5.75
CA ARG A 125 15.03 6.87 6.23
C ARG A 125 14.72 6.63 7.70
N ASP A 126 14.87 7.70 8.49
CA ASP A 126 14.46 7.71 9.89
C ASP A 126 12.95 7.93 10.03
N GLY A 127 12.39 7.50 11.17
CA GLY A 127 10.99 7.78 11.51
C GLY A 127 9.95 7.03 10.65
N CYS A 128 10.34 5.95 9.95
CA CYS A 128 9.41 5.23 9.06
C CYS A 128 8.17 4.66 9.75
N VAL A 129 8.23 4.36 11.05
CA VAL A 129 7.05 3.98 11.84
C VAL A 129 5.96 5.06 11.76
N GLY A 130 6.33 6.33 11.66
CA GLY A 130 5.42 7.47 11.48
C GLY A 130 4.71 7.50 10.12
N LEU A 131 5.25 6.81 9.11
CA LEU A 131 4.66 6.69 7.78
C LEU A 131 3.68 5.53 7.67
N ILE A 132 3.68 4.61 8.64
CA ILE A 132 2.81 3.44 8.61
C ILE A 132 1.47 3.75 9.28
N ASP A 133 0.41 3.47 8.54
CA ASP A 133 -0.96 3.40 9.04
C ASP A 133 -1.43 1.94 9.04
N THR A 134 -1.96 1.50 10.18
CA THR A 134 -2.42 0.12 10.36
C THR A 134 -3.93 0.02 10.26
N SER A 135 -4.42 -1.04 9.63
CA SER A 135 -5.83 -1.39 9.59
C SER A 135 -6.02 -2.91 9.67
N SER A 136 -7.26 -3.35 9.87
CA SER A 136 -7.59 -4.78 9.82
C SER A 136 -8.96 -5.00 9.20
N ARG A 137 -9.03 -6.01 8.33
CA ARG A 137 -10.29 -6.65 7.91
C ARG A 137 -10.50 -8.00 8.58
N ALA A 138 -9.45 -8.55 9.18
CA ALA A 138 -9.56 -9.76 9.98
C ALA A 138 -10.34 -9.48 11.29
N PRO A 139 -10.88 -10.52 11.94
CA PRO A 139 -11.58 -10.36 13.23
C PRO A 139 -10.70 -9.88 14.40
N VAL A 140 -9.38 -9.79 14.21
CA VAL A 140 -8.42 -9.31 15.20
C VAL A 140 -7.82 -7.98 14.76
N ALA A 141 -7.52 -7.10 15.72
CA ALA A 141 -6.93 -5.80 15.42
C ALA A 141 -5.45 -5.90 15.04
N LEU A 142 -5.01 -5.00 14.16
CA LEU A 142 -3.61 -4.62 13.98
C LEU A 142 -3.45 -3.18 14.45
N ILE A 143 -2.70 -3.00 15.53
CA ILE A 143 -2.45 -1.69 16.16
C ILE A 143 -0.99 -1.27 15.99
N LYS A 144 -0.68 0.00 16.29
CA LYS A 144 0.67 0.56 16.34
C LYS A 144 0.95 1.09 17.74
#